data_AF-A0A561C0X5-F1
#
_entry.id   AF-A0A561C0X5-F1
#
_cell.length_a   1.000
_cell.length_b   1.000
_cell.length_c   1.000
_cell.angle_alpha   90.00
_cell.angle_beta   90.00
_cell.angle_gamma   90.00
#
_symmetry.space_group_name_H-M   'P 1'
#
loop_
_entity.id
_entity.type
_entity.pdbx_description
1 polymer ?
#
loop_
_entity_poly.entity_id
_entity_poly.type
_entity_poly.pdbx_seq_one_letter_code
_entity_poly.pdbx_strand_id
1 'polypeptide(L)'
;MRRRSTIAAAVLVLAVALGLVALSLPAQDGQDEDYCTGLQSYYTALQSFAGPTDTAALDQLVDQADNLSESAPEELRDDWRVLADYLGLLRSADGDPQKLAQLRPADPEAVTEAGRAIDAHGQQQCGAGATT
;
A
#
# COMPACT_ATOMS: atom_id res chain seq x y z
N MET A 1 -17.59 40.96 -6.84
CA MET A 1 -17.79 39.90 -5.82
C MET A 1 -18.21 38.61 -6.51
N ARG A 2 -17.80 37.45 -5.95
CA ARG A 2 -18.12 36.06 -6.31
C ARG A 2 -17.37 35.44 -7.50
N ARG A 3 -16.07 35.19 -7.29
CA ARG A 3 -15.42 34.01 -7.89
C ARG A 3 -16.02 32.78 -7.21
N ARG A 4 -16.73 31.96 -7.97
CA ARG A 4 -17.29 30.68 -7.51
C ARG A 4 -16.14 29.68 -7.51
N SER A 5 -15.51 29.48 -6.35
CA SER A 5 -14.57 28.40 -6.14
C SER A 5 -15.34 27.09 -6.07
N THR A 6 -15.45 26.39 -7.18
CA THR A 6 -15.83 24.98 -7.19
C THR A 6 -14.62 24.18 -6.73
N ILE A 7 -14.59 23.85 -5.44
CA ILE A 7 -13.72 22.81 -4.91
C ILE A 7 -14.26 21.50 -5.50
N ALA A 8 -13.61 21.01 -6.53
CA ALA A 8 -13.82 19.65 -7.01
C ALA A 8 -13.22 18.71 -5.97
N ALA A 9 -14.05 18.26 -5.02
CA ALA A 9 -13.72 17.10 -4.21
C ALA A 9 -13.62 15.90 -5.15
N ALA A 10 -12.41 15.39 -5.36
CA ALA A 10 -12.20 14.13 -6.04
C ALA A 10 -12.72 13.01 -5.12
N VAL A 11 -13.99 12.65 -5.28
CA VAL A 11 -14.58 11.48 -4.62
C VAL A 11 -14.13 10.27 -5.43
N LEU A 12 -13.10 9.58 -4.96
CA LEU A 12 -12.73 8.24 -5.42
C LEU A 12 -13.82 7.28 -4.92
N VAL A 13 -14.83 7.03 -5.77
CA VAL A 13 -15.81 5.96 -5.54
C VAL A 13 -15.24 4.69 -6.14
N LEU A 14 -14.56 3.88 -5.33
CA LEU A 14 -14.35 2.47 -5.66
C LEU A 14 -15.64 1.72 -5.34
N ALA A 15 -16.30 1.20 -6.37
CA ALA A 15 -17.40 0.27 -6.21
C ALA A 15 -16.84 -1.07 -5.70
N VAL A 16 -17.07 -1.37 -4.42
CA VAL A 16 -16.63 -2.62 -3.78
C VAL A 16 -17.75 -3.65 -3.92
N ALA A 17 -17.48 -4.70 -4.72
CA ALA A 17 -18.33 -5.87 -4.77
C ALA A 17 -17.84 -6.89 -3.73
N LEU A 18 -18.74 -7.24 -2.80
CA LEU A 18 -18.56 -8.29 -1.81
C LEU A 18 -18.40 -9.66 -2.47
N GLY A 19 -17.41 -10.43 -2.01
CA GLY A 19 -17.24 -11.83 -2.34
C GLY A 19 -16.29 -12.53 -1.36
N LEU A 20 -16.69 -12.66 -0.10
CA LEU A 20 -16.05 -13.59 0.85
C LEU A 20 -16.30 -15.03 0.35
N VAL A 21 -15.44 -15.50 -0.54
CA VAL A 21 -15.26 -16.94 -0.76
C VAL A 21 -13.93 -17.28 -0.11
N ALA A 22 -13.99 -17.74 1.14
CA ALA A 22 -12.86 -18.43 1.76
C ALA A 22 -12.67 -19.77 1.01
N LEU A 23 -12.05 -19.72 -0.17
CA LEU A 23 -11.42 -20.87 -0.78
C LEU A 23 -10.20 -21.15 0.07
N SER A 24 -10.31 -22.12 0.97
CA SER A 24 -9.17 -22.74 1.63
C SER A 24 -8.31 -23.44 0.57
N LEU A 25 -7.48 -22.64 -0.09
CA LEU A 25 -6.33 -23.11 -0.84
C LEU A 25 -5.39 -23.80 0.15
N PRO A 26 -4.77 -24.93 -0.22
CA PRO A 26 -3.74 -25.53 0.62
C PRO A 26 -2.61 -24.50 0.77
N ALA A 27 -2.38 -24.02 1.99
CA ALA A 27 -1.23 -23.18 2.31
C ALA A 27 0.03 -23.86 1.78
N GLN A 28 0.66 -23.26 0.78
CA GLN A 28 1.90 -23.76 0.21
C GLN A 28 3.03 -23.19 1.06
N ASP A 29 3.49 -23.98 2.04
CA ASP A 29 4.65 -23.71 2.88
C ASP A 29 4.54 -22.50 3.86
N GLY A 30 5.32 -22.54 4.94
CA GLY A 30 5.22 -21.58 6.05
C GLY A 30 5.63 -20.13 5.70
N GLN A 31 6.26 -19.89 4.55
CA GLN A 31 6.55 -18.53 4.06
C GLN A 31 5.27 -17.78 3.67
N ASP A 32 4.26 -18.47 3.15
CA ASP A 32 2.98 -17.87 2.79
C ASP A 32 2.24 -17.37 4.04
N GLU A 33 2.36 -18.08 5.17
CA GLU A 33 1.67 -17.72 6.42
C GLU A 33 2.28 -16.46 7.07
N ASP A 34 3.62 -16.34 7.07
CA ASP A 34 4.33 -15.15 7.54
C ASP A 34 4.05 -13.94 6.66
N TYR A 35 4.08 -14.12 5.33
CA TYR A 35 3.75 -13.07 4.38
C TYR A 35 2.31 -12.58 4.54
N CYS A 36 1.33 -13.50 4.58
CA CYS A 36 -0.07 -13.14 4.71
C CYS A 36 -0.41 -12.46 6.05
N THR A 37 0.21 -12.91 7.15
CA THR A 37 0.07 -12.25 8.46
C THR A 37 0.65 -10.85 8.45
N GLY A 38 1.83 -10.67 7.86
CA GLY A 38 2.46 -9.37 7.71
C GLY A 38 1.65 -8.44 6.80
N LEU A 39 1.10 -8.95 5.69
CA LEU A 39 0.24 -8.20 4.77
C LEU A 39 -1.01 -7.67 5.46
N GLN A 40 -1.66 -8.49 6.29
CA GLN A 40 -2.83 -8.04 7.06
C GLN A 40 -2.47 -6.95 8.09
N SER A 41 -1.30 -7.07 8.70
CA SER A 41 -0.77 -6.04 9.61
C SER A 41 -0.47 -4.73 8.86
N TYR A 42 0.07 -4.83 7.65
CA TYR A 42 0.31 -3.69 6.75
C TYR A 42 -0.98 -2.97 6.36
N TYR A 43 -2.03 -3.69 5.96
CA TYR A 43 -3.32 -3.07 5.67
C TYR A 43 -3.94 -2.37 6.90
N THR A 44 -3.81 -2.96 8.08
CA THR A 44 -4.28 -2.34 9.32
C THR A 44 -3.53 -1.03 9.63
N ALA A 45 -2.22 -1.02 9.42
CA ALA A 45 -1.40 0.18 9.55
C ALA A 45 -1.81 1.24 8.52
N LEU A 46 -2.03 0.83 7.27
CA LEU A 46 -2.45 1.72 6.18
C LEU A 46 -3.83 2.36 6.44
N GLN A 47 -4.78 1.61 6.99
CA GLN A 47 -6.09 2.14 7.40
C GLN A 47 -5.99 3.17 8.53
N SER A 48 -4.99 3.01 9.40
CA SER A 48 -4.74 3.93 10.52
C SER A 48 -3.88 5.14 10.12
N PHE A 49 -3.34 5.14 8.91
CA PHE A 49 -2.44 6.17 8.42
C PHE A 49 -3.21 7.45 8.08
N ALA A 50 -2.99 8.50 8.88
CA ALA A 50 -3.68 9.78 8.73
C ALA A 50 -3.11 10.67 7.60
N GLY A 51 -1.95 10.33 7.06
CA GLY A 51 -1.29 11.04 5.97
C GLY A 51 0.21 11.26 6.21
N PRO A 52 0.93 11.82 5.23
CA PRO A 52 2.39 11.81 5.19
C PRO A 52 3.08 12.73 6.22
N THR A 53 2.30 13.53 6.96
CA THR A 53 2.79 14.30 8.12
C THR A 53 2.80 13.47 9.41
N ASP A 54 2.17 12.29 9.42
CA ASP A 54 2.27 11.32 10.51
C ASP A 54 3.55 10.49 10.30
N THR A 55 4.67 11.07 10.71
CA THR A 55 6.01 10.50 10.46
C THR A 55 6.22 9.17 11.18
N ALA A 56 5.59 8.95 12.33
CA ALA A 56 5.67 7.68 13.05
C ALA A 56 4.92 6.57 12.31
N ALA A 57 3.70 6.84 11.85
CA ALA A 57 2.95 5.87 11.04
C ALA A 57 3.62 5.63 9.68
N LEU A 58 4.21 6.66 9.08
CA LEU A 58 4.96 6.52 7.84
C LEU A 58 6.23 5.67 8.02
N ASP A 59 6.98 5.87 9.10
CA ASP A 59 8.14 5.04 9.45
C ASP A 59 7.72 3.57 9.63
N GLN A 60 6.60 3.33 10.32
CA GLN A 60 6.05 1.99 10.49
C GLN A 60 5.67 1.35 9.14
N LEU A 61 5.07 2.10 8.22
CA LEU A 61 4.71 1.60 6.90
C LEU A 61 5.93 1.28 6.03
N VAL A 62 6.99 2.10 6.10
CA VAL A 62 8.27 1.83 5.43
C VAL A 62 8.85 0.52 5.95
N ASP A 63 8.99 0.38 7.27
CA ASP A 63 9.59 -0.80 7.89
C ASP A 63 8.76 -2.06 7.57
N GLN A 64 7.43 -1.97 7.56
CA GLN A 64 6.58 -3.10 7.20
C GLN A 64 6.69 -3.48 5.72
N ALA A 65 6.74 -2.50 4.81
CA ALA A 65 6.93 -2.75 3.38
C ALA A 65 8.30 -3.40 3.10
N ASP A 66 9.37 -2.94 3.75
CA ASP A 66 10.70 -3.53 3.65
C ASP A 66 10.72 -4.97 4.14
N ASN A 67 10.16 -5.25 5.32
CA ASN A 67 10.06 -6.61 5.85
C ASN A 67 9.22 -7.52 4.94
N LEU A 68 8.12 -7.02 4.38
CA LEU A 68 7.29 -7.78 3.44
C LEU A 68 8.03 -8.05 2.13
N SER A 69 8.95 -7.19 1.69
CA SER A 69 9.80 -7.48 0.51
C SER A 69 10.74 -8.69 0.72
N GLU A 70 11.01 -9.06 1.98
CA GLU A 70 11.85 -10.20 2.34
C GLU A 70 11.06 -11.50 2.47
N SER A 71 9.82 -11.44 2.97
CA SER A 71 8.94 -12.60 3.15
C SER A 71 8.00 -12.85 1.98
N ALA A 72 7.82 -11.88 1.07
CA ALA A 72 6.93 -12.01 -0.07
C ALA A 72 7.37 -13.09 -1.07
N PRO A 73 6.41 -13.69 -1.79
CA PRO A 73 6.67 -14.47 -2.99
C PRO A 73 7.61 -13.73 -3.95
N GLU A 74 8.47 -14.46 -4.65
CA GLU A 74 9.55 -13.90 -5.47
C GLU A 74 9.04 -12.85 -6.46
N GLU A 75 7.86 -13.10 -7.05
CA GLU A 75 7.19 -12.21 -8.00
C GLU A 75 6.76 -10.86 -7.41
N LEU A 76 6.54 -10.75 -6.09
CA LEU A 76 6.08 -9.53 -5.42
C LEU A 76 7.19 -8.77 -4.69
N ARG A 77 8.39 -9.34 -4.56
CA ARG A 77 9.49 -8.71 -3.80
C ARG A 77 9.85 -7.34 -4.36
N ASP A 78 9.87 -7.21 -5.68
CA ASP A 78 10.18 -5.94 -6.33
C ASP A 78 9.00 -4.95 -6.22
N ASP A 79 7.75 -5.42 -6.24
CA ASP A 79 6.58 -4.57 -5.98
C ASP A 79 6.61 -3.97 -4.56
N TRP A 80 6.99 -4.77 -3.57
CA TRP A 80 7.18 -4.28 -2.20
C TRP A 80 8.31 -3.27 -2.08
N ARG A 81 9.42 -3.48 -2.79
CA ARG A 81 10.52 -2.52 -2.83
C ARG A 81 10.09 -1.20 -3.46
N VAL A 82 9.31 -1.24 -4.54
CA VAL A 82 8.74 -0.03 -5.17
C VAL A 82 7.87 0.75 -4.17
N LEU A 83 7.04 0.06 -3.38
CA LEU A 83 6.25 0.70 -2.33
C LEU A 83 7.12 1.27 -1.20
N ALA A 84 8.10 0.50 -0.70
CA ALA A 84 8.98 0.93 0.37
C ALA A 84 9.83 2.15 -0.05
N ASP A 85 10.38 2.15 -1.26
CA ASP A 85 11.10 3.28 -1.84
C ASP A 85 10.21 4.53 -1.93
N TYR A 86 8.96 4.37 -2.38
CA TYR A 86 8.01 5.48 -2.46
C TYR A 86 7.66 6.04 -1.07
N LEU A 87 7.41 5.18 -0.09
CA LEU A 87 7.18 5.61 1.30
C LEU A 87 8.41 6.28 1.90
N GLY A 88 9.62 5.81 1.57
CA GLY A 88 10.89 6.43 1.93
C GLY A 88 11.08 7.82 1.31
N LEU A 89 10.60 8.05 0.09
CA LEU A 89 10.57 9.37 -0.55
C LEU A 89 9.59 10.31 0.15
N LEU A 90 8.39 9.83 0.51
CA LEU A 90 7.42 10.59 1.31
C LEU A 90 8.01 10.99 2.67
N ARG A 91 8.74 10.07 3.31
CA ARG A 91 9.45 10.30 4.58
C ARG A 91 10.53 11.36 4.41
N SER A 92 11.35 11.23 3.38
CA SER A 92 12.42 12.19 3.06
C SER A 92 11.88 13.58 2.71
N ALA A 93 10.66 13.65 2.18
CA ALA A 93 9.94 14.88 1.92
C ALA A 93 9.26 15.48 3.17
N ASP A 94 9.20 14.77 4.30
CA ASP A 94 8.45 15.16 5.50
C ASP A 94 6.97 15.47 5.17
N GLY A 95 6.40 14.69 4.25
CA GLY A 95 5.07 14.90 3.69
C GLY A 95 4.83 16.20 2.92
N ASP A 96 5.88 16.96 2.61
CA ASP A 96 5.79 18.17 1.81
C ASP A 96 5.71 17.83 0.31
N PRO A 97 4.58 18.07 -0.37
CA PRO A 97 4.41 17.74 -1.79
C PRO A 97 5.37 18.53 -2.70
N GLN A 98 5.83 19.71 -2.29
CA GLN A 98 6.81 20.49 -3.06
C GLN A 98 8.21 19.89 -2.94
N LYS A 99 8.58 19.34 -1.77
CA LYS A 99 9.83 18.58 -1.63
C LYS A 99 9.74 17.25 -2.34
N LEU A 100 8.60 16.55 -2.24
CA LEU A 100 8.37 15.30 -2.94
C LEU A 100 8.53 15.46 -4.45
N ALA A 101 8.02 16.55 -5.03
CA ALA A 101 8.18 16.84 -6.47
C ALA A 101 9.63 17.15 -6.88
N GLN A 102 10.50 17.51 -5.93
CA GLN A 102 11.93 17.76 -6.16
C GLN A 102 12.79 16.53 -5.92
N LEU A 103 12.36 15.65 -5.01
CA LEU A 103 12.88 14.30 -4.90
C LEU A 103 12.42 13.54 -6.15
N ARG A 104 13.30 12.68 -6.68
CA ARG A 104 13.12 11.93 -7.94
C ARG A 104 11.64 11.52 -8.14
N PRO A 105 11.05 11.71 -9.33
CA PRO A 105 9.70 11.22 -9.55
C PRO A 105 9.74 9.70 -9.34
N ALA A 106 9.16 9.23 -8.23
CA ALA A 106 8.69 7.86 -8.19
C ALA A 106 7.80 7.69 -9.41
N ASP A 107 7.98 6.61 -10.16
CA ASP A 107 7.09 6.31 -11.27
C ASP A 107 5.70 6.02 -10.65
N PRO A 108 4.73 6.95 -10.75
CA PRO A 108 3.45 6.77 -10.07
C PRO A 108 2.67 5.60 -10.67
N GLU A 109 2.96 5.23 -11.93
CA GLU A 109 2.38 4.06 -12.56
C GLU A 109 2.95 2.78 -11.96
N ALA A 110 4.27 2.72 -11.74
CA ALA A 110 4.91 1.58 -11.08
C ALA A 110 4.41 1.38 -9.64
N VAL A 111 4.28 2.45 -8.85
CA VAL A 111 3.72 2.39 -7.49
C VAL A 111 2.27 1.87 -7.50
N THR A 112 1.47 2.32 -8.48
CA THR A 112 0.08 1.87 -8.61
C THR A 112 0.00 0.41 -9.03
N GLU A 113 0.84 -0.02 -9.97
CA GLU A 113 0.88 -1.42 -10.43
C GLU A 113 1.36 -2.36 -9.33
N ALA A 114 2.42 -2.00 -8.61
CA ALA A 114 2.90 -2.74 -7.45
C ALA A 114 1.80 -2.92 -6.39
N GLY A 115 1.09 -1.84 -6.06
CA GLY A 115 -0.06 -1.90 -5.15
C GLY A 115 -1.17 -2.83 -5.64
N ARG A 116 -1.46 -2.84 -6.94
CA ARG A 116 -2.46 -3.75 -7.55
C ARG A 116 -2.01 -5.21 -7.50
N ALA A 117 -0.75 -5.49 -7.80
CA ALA A 117 -0.19 -6.84 -7.77
C ALA A 117 -0.26 -7.43 -6.35
N ILE A 118 0.16 -6.65 -5.36
CA ILE A 118 0.11 -7.03 -3.94
C ILE A 118 -1.34 -7.27 -3.48
N ASP A 119 -2.27 -6.37 -3.81
CA ASP A 119 -3.66 -6.52 -3.41
C ASP A 119 -4.35 -7.70 -4.11
N ALA A 120 -4.07 -7.92 -5.40
CA ALA A 120 -4.58 -9.08 -6.13
C ALA A 120 -4.08 -10.39 -5.52
N HIS A 121 -2.79 -10.47 -5.18
CA HIS A 121 -2.23 -11.64 -4.53
C HIS A 121 -2.79 -11.84 -3.12
N GLY A 122 -2.89 -10.77 -2.32
CA GLY A 122 -3.51 -10.80 -1.00
C GLY A 122 -4.92 -11.38 -1.04
N GLN A 123 -5.74 -10.94 -2.00
CA GLN A 123 -7.11 -11.43 -2.15
C GLN A 123 -7.16 -12.91 -2.57
N GLN A 124 -6.27 -13.32 -3.47
CA GLN A 124 -6.27 -14.66 -4.04
C GLN A 124 -5.67 -15.72 -3.10
N GLN A 125 -4.59 -15.37 -2.40
CA GLN A 125 -3.78 -16.33 -1.64
C GLN A 125 -3.91 -16.16 -0.12
N CYS A 126 -4.06 -14.93 0.37
CA CYS A 126 -4.14 -14.64 1.80
C CYS A 126 -5.57 -14.49 2.32
N GLY A 127 -6.57 -14.40 1.43
CA GLY A 127 -7.92 -13.97 1.80
C GLY A 127 -7.96 -12.54 2.38
N ALA A 128 -6.90 -11.75 2.15
CA ALA A 128 -6.71 -10.41 2.67
C ALA A 128 -6.81 -9.41 1.52
N GLY A 129 -7.81 -8.55 1.53
CA GLY A 129 -7.83 -7.33 0.73
C GLY A 129 -7.88 -6.13 1.65
N ALA A 130 -7.56 -4.94 1.13
CA ALA A 130 -7.84 -3.70 1.85
C ALA A 130 -9.34 -3.64 2.19
N THR A 131 -9.70 -4.03 3.41
CA THR A 131 -11.06 -3.94 3.90
C THR A 131 -11.44 -2.47 3.95
N THR A 132 -12.55 -2.13 3.30
CA THR A 132 -13.24 -0.84 3.44
C THR A 132 -13.59 -0.52 4.87
#